data_AF-A0A290HRM0-F1
#
_entry.id   AF-A0A290HRM0-F1
#
_cell.length_a   1.000
_cell.length_b   1.000
_cell.length_c   1.000
_cell.angle_alpha   90.00
_cell.angle_beta   90.00
_cell.angle_gamma   90.00
#
_symmetry.space_group_name_H-M   'P 1'
#
loop_
_entity.id
_entity.type
_entity.pdbx_description
1 polymer ?
#
loop_
_entity_poly.entity_id
_entity_poly.type
_entity_poly.pdbx_seq_one_letter_code
_entity_poly.pdbx_strand_id
1 'polypeptide(L)'
;MIQTIDFHIPELECMKVYPKLLYYLGNSNLLTRPKISIVGTRHPITYTKILTAELAHKLSLAGVCIVSGGAQGVDGISHQSAGISNTIMVAGTGLDIRYPSLHVKLIEGIEKEGLVLSQFEAGQPSLKWNFPLRNELVVALGEALIVTQADLKSGTMHSIEFALKMQKPIYVLPHRLGESEGTNWLLSKGLATPLYDIDAFVAHFGHVDIPSKDDFLIYCDTHPLYLEAVATFPQKVFEYECLGKIAVENGRIKCV
;
A
#
# COMPACT_ATOMS: atom_id res chain seq x y z
N MET A 1 13.40 -8.13 -19.98
CA MET A 1 14.05 -7.02 -20.71
C MET A 1 13.47 -5.72 -20.16
N ILE A 2 14.28 -4.67 -20.01
CA ILE A 2 13.78 -3.37 -19.55
C ILE A 2 12.87 -2.79 -20.64
N GLN A 3 11.66 -2.38 -20.26
CA GLN A 3 10.66 -1.80 -21.15
C GLN A 3 10.42 -0.34 -20.78
N THR A 4 9.75 0.41 -21.65
CA THR A 4 9.37 1.80 -21.42
C THR A 4 7.85 1.89 -21.35
N ILE A 5 7.33 2.66 -20.41
CA ILE A 5 5.89 2.98 -20.34
C ILE A 5 5.55 3.89 -21.53
N ASP A 6 4.61 3.44 -22.34
CA ASP A 6 4.12 4.11 -23.56
C ASP A 6 2.69 4.66 -23.40
N PHE A 7 2.09 4.50 -22.22
CA PHE A 7 0.79 5.03 -21.87
C PHE A 7 0.88 6.11 -20.78
N HIS A 8 -0.16 6.93 -20.69
CA HIS A 8 -0.24 7.99 -19.70
C HIS A 8 -0.67 7.45 -18.32
N ILE A 9 -0.02 7.92 -17.25
CA ILE A 9 -0.33 7.58 -15.86
C ILE A 9 -0.90 8.84 -15.19
N PRO A 10 -2.22 8.97 -15.02
CA PRO A 10 -2.87 10.18 -14.51
C PRO A 10 -2.35 10.63 -13.14
N GLU A 11 -1.98 9.69 -12.27
CA GLU A 11 -1.48 9.98 -10.93
C GLU A 11 -0.20 10.82 -10.93
N LEU A 12 0.56 10.80 -12.03
CA LEU A 12 1.81 11.55 -12.18
C LEU A 12 1.62 13.01 -12.61
N GLU A 13 0.40 13.42 -13.00
CA GLU A 13 0.11 14.81 -13.36
C GLU A 13 0.30 15.78 -12.18
N CYS A 14 0.21 15.29 -10.95
CA CYS A 14 0.45 16.09 -9.75
C CYS A 14 1.95 16.38 -9.49
N MET A 15 2.86 15.73 -10.23
CA MET A 15 4.29 16.01 -10.16
C MET A 15 4.61 17.39 -10.73
N LYS A 16 5.73 17.99 -10.28
CA LYS A 16 6.17 19.28 -10.81
C LYS A 16 6.41 19.22 -12.33
N VAL A 17 6.97 18.10 -12.79
CA VAL A 17 7.18 17.81 -14.20
C VAL A 17 6.82 16.35 -14.42
N TYR A 18 5.88 16.09 -15.35
CA TYR A 18 5.55 14.73 -15.75
C TYR A 18 6.80 14.03 -16.33
N PRO A 19 7.13 12.79 -15.91
CA PRO A 19 8.31 12.09 -16.40
C PRO A 19 8.29 11.91 -17.92
N LYS A 20 9.35 12.35 -18.61
CA LYS A 20 9.46 12.20 -20.07
C LYS A 20 9.63 10.73 -20.48
N LEU A 21 10.35 9.97 -19.66
CA LEU A 21 10.63 8.56 -19.86
C LEU A 21 10.48 7.85 -18.51
N LEU A 22 9.81 6.71 -18.54
CA LEU A 22 9.65 5.84 -17.38
C LEU A 22 9.90 4.40 -17.83
N TYR A 23 10.92 3.79 -17.24
CA TYR A 23 11.32 2.41 -17.50
C TYR A 23 10.66 1.48 -16.51
N TYR A 24 10.40 0.25 -16.92
CA TYR A 24 9.86 -0.78 -16.03
C TYR A 24 10.37 -2.20 -16.28
N LEU A 25 10.27 -3.01 -15.23
CA LEU A 25 10.38 -4.47 -15.24
C LEU A 25 9.19 -5.06 -14.46
N GLY A 26 8.64 -6.16 -14.95
CA GLY A 26 7.51 -6.85 -14.31
C GLY A 26 6.15 -6.46 -14.89
N ASN A 27 5.12 -6.50 -14.06
CA ASN A 27 3.71 -6.39 -14.42
C ASN A 27 3.19 -4.94 -14.34
N SER A 28 3.14 -4.24 -15.48
CA SER A 28 2.64 -2.87 -15.56
C SER A 28 1.15 -2.73 -15.22
N ASN A 29 0.37 -3.81 -15.21
CA ASN A 29 -1.05 -3.76 -14.81
C ASN A 29 -1.23 -3.37 -13.34
N LEU A 30 -0.19 -3.44 -12.50
CA LEU A 30 -0.27 -2.91 -11.13
C LEU A 30 -0.52 -1.40 -11.09
N LEU A 31 -0.19 -0.67 -12.16
CA LEU A 31 -0.46 0.76 -12.28
C LEU A 31 -1.97 1.08 -12.35
N THR A 32 -2.83 0.13 -12.74
CA THR A 32 -4.27 0.35 -12.81
C THR A 32 -5.00 0.07 -11.49
N ARG A 33 -4.32 -0.51 -10.50
CA ARG A 33 -4.91 -0.80 -9.19
C ARG A 33 -4.98 0.46 -8.32
N PRO A 34 -5.85 0.49 -7.29
CA PRO A 34 -5.72 1.43 -6.19
C PRO A 34 -4.33 1.31 -5.57
N LYS A 35 -3.70 2.43 -5.22
CA LYS A 35 -2.29 2.45 -4.80
C LYS A 35 -2.12 3.27 -3.52
N ILE A 36 -1.32 2.76 -2.59
CA ILE A 36 -0.91 3.48 -1.39
C ILE A 36 0.60 3.47 -1.24
N SER A 37 1.16 4.64 -0.97
CA SER A 37 2.60 4.80 -0.79
C SER A 37 2.97 4.64 0.67
N ILE A 38 3.90 3.74 0.98
CA ILE A 38 4.40 3.54 2.35
C ILE A 38 5.90 3.84 2.38
N VAL A 39 6.31 4.77 3.24
CA VAL A 39 7.70 5.20 3.40
C VAL A 39 8.06 5.38 4.87
N GLY A 40 9.35 5.36 5.19
CA GLY A 40 9.80 5.63 6.55
C GLY A 40 11.31 5.51 6.74
N THR A 41 11.72 5.42 8.00
CA THR A 41 13.12 5.30 8.40
C THR A 41 13.75 4.01 7.88
N ARG A 42 15.07 4.08 7.66
CA ARG A 42 15.90 2.90 7.35
C ARG A 42 16.17 2.02 8.57
N HIS A 43 15.92 2.53 9.77
CA HIS A 43 16.17 1.84 11.03
C HIS A 43 14.91 1.84 11.93
N PRO A 44 13.82 1.17 11.51
CA PRO A 44 12.57 1.21 12.26
C PRO A 44 12.68 0.48 13.60
N ILE A 45 11.96 0.97 14.61
CA ILE A 45 11.79 0.26 15.89
C ILE A 45 10.86 -0.94 15.69
N THR A 46 10.88 -1.89 16.64
CA THR A 46 10.07 -3.12 16.55
C THR A 46 8.58 -2.84 16.35
N TYR A 47 8.04 -1.86 17.06
CA TYR A 47 6.66 -1.40 16.89
C TYR A 47 6.35 -1.04 15.43
N THR A 48 7.16 -0.17 14.83
CA THR A 48 7.02 0.26 13.44
C THR A 48 7.16 -0.91 12.46
N LYS A 49 8.10 -1.84 12.71
CA LYS A 49 8.28 -3.02 11.85
C LYS A 49 7.01 -3.86 11.78
N ILE A 50 6.41 -4.17 12.94
CA ILE A 50 5.21 -4.99 13.06
C ILE A 50 4.04 -4.31 12.34
N LEU A 51 3.78 -3.04 12.64
CA LEU A 51 2.63 -2.35 12.06
C LEU A 51 2.80 -2.02 10.59
N THR A 52 4.02 -1.73 10.12
CA THR A 52 4.29 -1.58 8.68
C THR A 52 3.98 -2.88 7.94
N ALA A 53 4.40 -4.02 8.50
CA ALA A 53 4.13 -5.33 7.91
C ALA A 53 2.63 -5.63 7.88
N GLU A 54 1.93 -5.43 8.99
CA GLU A 54 0.49 -5.65 9.08
C GLU A 54 -0.29 -4.78 8.10
N LEU A 55 0.02 -3.47 8.06
CA LEU A 55 -0.65 -2.51 7.20
C LEU A 55 -0.46 -2.84 5.71
N ALA A 56 0.79 -3.09 5.30
CA ALA A 56 1.10 -3.46 3.92
C ALA A 56 0.42 -4.78 3.51
N HIS A 57 0.39 -5.76 4.42
CA HIS A 57 -0.28 -7.04 4.17
C HIS A 57 -1.79 -6.89 4.02
N LYS A 58 -2.46 -6.21 4.96
CA LYS A 58 -3.91 -6.01 4.94
C LYS A 58 -4.37 -5.18 3.73
N LEU A 59 -3.65 -4.11 3.40
CA LEU A 59 -3.91 -3.33 2.18
C LEU A 59 -3.78 -4.20 0.91
N SER A 60 -2.73 -5.02 0.86
CA SER A 60 -2.53 -5.92 -0.27
C SER A 60 -3.65 -6.95 -0.42
N LEU A 61 -4.10 -7.56 0.69
CA LEU A 61 -5.24 -8.48 0.69
C LEU A 61 -6.55 -7.78 0.26
N ALA A 62 -6.71 -6.51 0.60
CA ALA A 62 -7.83 -5.67 0.16
C ALA A 62 -7.68 -5.18 -1.30
N GLY A 63 -6.68 -5.67 -2.02
CA GLY A 63 -6.46 -5.37 -3.43
C GLY A 63 -5.73 -4.05 -3.70
N VAL A 64 -5.27 -3.34 -2.68
CA VAL A 64 -4.51 -2.10 -2.80
C VAL A 64 -3.04 -2.43 -3.05
N CYS A 65 -2.45 -1.85 -4.10
CA CYS A 65 -1.05 -2.05 -4.43
C CYS A 65 -0.15 -1.14 -3.60
N ILE A 66 0.91 -1.70 -3.01
CA ILE A 66 1.85 -0.93 -2.19
C ILE A 66 2.95 -0.32 -3.06
N VAL A 67 3.13 0.99 -2.98
CA VAL A 67 4.21 1.72 -3.67
C VAL A 67 5.28 2.12 -2.65
N SER A 68 6.55 1.81 -2.94
CA SER A 68 7.66 2.25 -2.09
C SER A 68 8.98 2.30 -2.84
N GLY A 69 10.06 2.74 -2.19
CA GLY A 69 11.36 2.98 -2.80
C GLY A 69 12.36 1.83 -2.70
N GLY A 70 12.02 0.70 -2.09
CA GLY A 70 12.95 -0.42 -1.88
C GLY A 70 14.17 -0.12 -1.00
N ALA A 71 14.21 1.01 -0.29
CA ALA A 71 15.29 1.29 0.67
C ALA A 71 15.29 0.28 1.83
N GLN A 72 16.37 0.26 2.63
CA GLN A 72 16.39 -0.52 3.87
C GLN A 72 15.29 -0.03 4.83
N GLY A 73 14.89 -0.88 5.77
CA GLY A 73 13.89 -0.54 6.79
C GLY A 73 12.47 -0.60 6.24
N VAL A 74 11.70 0.49 6.44
CA VAL A 74 10.26 0.53 6.16
C VAL A 74 9.91 0.13 4.72
N ASP A 75 10.63 0.65 3.72
CA ASP A 75 10.35 0.33 2.32
C ASP A 75 10.48 -1.18 2.03
N GLY A 76 11.57 -1.81 2.48
CA GLY A 76 11.78 -3.25 2.32
C GLY A 76 10.72 -4.09 3.02
N ILE A 77 10.33 -3.71 4.24
CA ILE A 77 9.26 -4.39 4.99
C ILE A 77 7.93 -4.26 4.24
N SER A 78 7.62 -3.07 3.72
CA SER A 78 6.39 -2.80 2.98
C SER A 78 6.27 -3.70 1.75
N HIS A 79 7.32 -3.80 0.94
CA HIS A 79 7.34 -4.68 -0.23
C HIS A 79 7.23 -6.17 0.14
N GLN A 80 7.95 -6.61 1.18
CA GLN A 80 7.91 -8.01 1.63
C GLN A 80 6.52 -8.41 2.13
N SER A 81 5.89 -7.55 2.93
CA SER A 81 4.61 -7.85 3.56
C SER A 81 3.41 -7.66 2.63
N ALA A 82 3.50 -6.75 1.66
CA ALA A 82 2.52 -6.66 0.58
C ALA A 82 2.49 -7.93 -0.29
N GLY A 83 3.59 -8.68 -0.33
CA GLY A 83 3.78 -9.76 -1.28
C GLY A 83 4.37 -9.22 -2.59
N ILE A 84 5.38 -9.93 -3.10
CA ILE A 84 6.17 -9.48 -4.27
C ILE A 84 5.34 -9.29 -5.55
N SER A 85 4.14 -9.87 -5.63
CA SER A 85 3.22 -9.76 -6.76
C SER A 85 2.26 -8.57 -6.71
N ASN A 86 2.09 -7.91 -5.56
CA ASN A 86 1.18 -6.77 -5.41
C ASN A 86 1.90 -5.55 -4.83
N THR A 87 3.02 -5.18 -5.47
CA THR A 87 3.80 -4.02 -5.06
C THR A 87 4.55 -3.39 -6.22
N ILE A 88 4.72 -2.07 -6.14
CA ILE A 88 5.48 -1.26 -7.09
C ILE A 88 6.69 -0.66 -6.38
N MET A 89 7.89 -1.08 -6.77
CA MET A 89 9.13 -0.46 -6.31
C MET A 89 9.55 0.64 -7.28
N VAL A 90 9.83 1.84 -6.79
CA VAL A 90 10.41 2.92 -7.60
C VAL A 90 11.91 3.03 -7.31
N ALA A 91 12.75 2.70 -8.28
CA ALA A 91 14.20 2.68 -8.16
C ALA A 91 14.82 4.09 -8.28
N GLY A 92 15.94 4.30 -7.58
CA GLY A 92 16.77 5.51 -7.66
C GLY A 92 17.96 5.38 -8.63
N THR A 93 17.94 4.36 -9.48
CA THR A 93 19.00 3.93 -10.40
C THR A 93 18.41 3.46 -11.71
N GLY A 94 19.23 3.24 -12.73
CA GLY A 94 18.82 2.40 -13.86
C GLY A 94 18.36 1.01 -13.39
N LEU A 95 17.42 0.40 -14.11
CA LEU A 95 16.83 -0.90 -13.74
C LEU A 95 17.78 -2.09 -13.96
N ASP A 96 18.94 -1.86 -14.57
CA ASP A 96 20.05 -2.81 -14.64
C ASP A 96 20.86 -2.87 -13.33
N ILE A 97 20.66 -1.92 -12.41
CA ILE A 97 21.37 -1.80 -11.14
C ILE A 97 20.40 -2.05 -9.97
N ARG A 98 20.62 -3.15 -9.23
CA ARG A 98 19.84 -3.50 -8.04
C ARG A 98 20.42 -2.82 -6.81
N TYR A 99 19.71 -1.81 -6.30
CA TYR A 99 20.11 -1.06 -5.11
C TYR A 99 18.93 -0.94 -4.11
N PRO A 100 19.17 -1.13 -2.79
CA PRO A 100 20.44 -1.49 -2.16
C PRO A 100 20.80 -2.98 -2.38
N SER A 101 22.09 -3.30 -2.33
CA SER A 101 22.59 -4.68 -2.53
C SER A 101 22.00 -5.69 -1.54
N LEU A 102 21.61 -5.24 -0.35
CA LEU A 102 20.93 -6.06 0.66
C LEU A 102 19.59 -6.63 0.17
N HIS A 103 18.91 -5.92 -0.74
CA HIS A 103 17.58 -6.28 -1.22
C HIS A 103 17.58 -6.94 -2.58
N VAL A 104 18.72 -7.38 -3.12
CA VAL A 104 18.82 -7.98 -4.47
C VAL A 104 17.77 -9.08 -4.70
N LYS A 105 17.63 -10.04 -3.78
CA LYS A 105 16.63 -11.12 -3.90
C LYS A 105 15.19 -10.61 -3.89
N LEU A 106 14.90 -9.60 -3.09
CA LEU A 106 13.57 -8.99 -3.02
C LEU A 106 13.27 -8.28 -4.34
N ILE A 107 14.21 -7.47 -4.84
CA ILE A 107 14.09 -6.73 -6.09
C ILE A 107 13.88 -7.71 -7.25
N GLU A 108 14.68 -8.77 -7.34
CA GLU A 108 14.51 -9.84 -8.36
C GLU A 108 13.15 -10.54 -8.28
N GLY A 109 12.58 -10.68 -7.08
CA GLY A 109 11.21 -11.19 -6.91
C GLY A 109 10.16 -10.22 -7.47
N ILE A 110 10.28 -8.94 -7.13
CA ILE A 110 9.37 -7.88 -7.63
C ILE A 110 9.51 -7.72 -9.14
N GLU A 111 10.71 -7.82 -9.71
CA GLU A 111 10.93 -7.79 -11.17
C GLU A 111 10.18 -8.91 -11.91
N LYS A 112 9.95 -10.04 -11.24
CA LYS A 112 9.28 -11.23 -11.83
C LYS A 112 7.77 -11.20 -11.65
N GLU A 113 7.29 -10.79 -10.48
CA GLU A 113 5.88 -10.93 -10.10
C GLU A 113 5.17 -9.59 -9.89
N GLY A 114 5.90 -8.57 -9.44
CA GLY A 114 5.41 -7.23 -9.16
C GLY A 114 5.81 -6.25 -10.24
N LEU A 115 6.11 -5.01 -9.88
CA LEU A 115 6.56 -3.98 -10.80
C LEU A 115 7.72 -3.18 -10.21
N VAL A 116 8.77 -2.97 -11.00
CA VAL A 116 9.85 -2.03 -10.68
C VAL A 116 9.85 -0.91 -11.71
N LEU A 117 9.84 0.34 -11.28
CA LEU A 117 9.84 1.54 -12.12
C LEU A 117 11.10 2.37 -11.90
N SER A 118 11.56 3.05 -12.93
CA SER A 118 12.63 4.06 -12.81
C SER A 118 12.53 5.14 -13.86
N GLN A 119 12.86 6.38 -13.49
CA GLN A 119 13.03 7.48 -14.45
C GLN A 119 14.47 7.57 -15.00
N PHE A 120 15.36 6.69 -14.56
CA PHE A 120 16.78 6.74 -14.88
C PHE A 120 17.13 5.70 -15.95
N GLU A 121 17.94 6.11 -16.91
CA GLU A 121 18.41 5.26 -18.00
C GLU A 121 19.30 4.13 -17.48
N ALA A 122 19.44 3.06 -18.29
CA ALA A 122 20.33 1.96 -17.96
C ALA A 122 21.77 2.46 -17.74
N GLY A 123 22.44 1.94 -16.71
CA GLY A 123 23.79 2.33 -16.30
C GLY A 123 23.84 3.52 -15.34
N GLN A 124 22.73 4.21 -15.06
CA GLN A 124 22.75 5.36 -14.16
C GLN A 124 22.84 4.92 -12.68
N PRO A 125 23.89 5.32 -11.95
CA PRO A 125 24.17 4.81 -10.60
C PRO A 125 23.34 5.50 -9.51
N SER A 126 23.49 5.04 -8.26
CA SER A 126 22.78 5.57 -7.08
C SER A 126 23.34 6.90 -6.60
N LEU A 127 22.97 7.98 -7.27
CA LEU A 127 23.43 9.33 -6.95
C LEU A 127 22.53 9.98 -5.89
N LYS A 128 23.11 10.80 -5.00
CA LYS A 128 22.35 11.42 -3.88
C LYS A 128 21.12 12.21 -4.35
N TRP A 129 21.22 12.89 -5.50
CA TRP A 129 20.13 13.67 -6.08
C TRP A 129 19.05 12.84 -6.77
N ASN A 130 19.29 11.55 -7.05
CA ASN A 130 18.27 10.67 -7.62
C ASN A 130 17.17 10.35 -6.61
N PHE A 131 17.52 10.26 -5.31
CA PHE A 131 16.55 9.83 -4.29
C PHE A 131 15.40 10.81 -4.07
N PRO A 132 15.61 12.14 -4.01
CA PRO A 132 14.49 13.09 -3.99
C PRO A 132 13.59 12.98 -5.23
N LEU A 133 14.15 12.88 -6.43
CA LEU A 133 13.37 12.74 -7.68
C LEU A 133 12.56 11.45 -7.71
N ARG A 134 13.16 10.34 -7.27
CA ARG A 134 12.46 9.07 -7.08
C ARG A 134 11.32 9.21 -6.10
N ASN A 135 11.55 9.88 -4.96
CA ASN A 135 10.54 10.01 -3.91
C ASN A 135 9.32 10.80 -4.39
N GLU A 136 9.50 11.80 -5.24
CA GLU A 136 8.38 12.51 -5.89
C GLU A 136 7.47 11.53 -6.64
N LEU A 137 8.07 10.62 -7.42
CA LEU A 137 7.34 9.58 -8.15
C LEU A 137 6.64 8.57 -7.22
N VAL A 138 7.30 8.14 -6.13
CA VAL A 138 6.67 7.27 -5.12
C VAL A 138 5.42 7.93 -4.55
N VAL A 139 5.51 9.22 -4.20
CA VAL A 139 4.39 9.95 -3.59
C VAL A 139 3.28 10.18 -4.61
N ALA A 140 3.63 10.54 -5.85
CA ALA A 140 2.68 10.78 -6.92
C ALA A 140 1.78 9.57 -7.21
N LEU A 141 2.38 8.37 -7.28
CA LEU A 141 1.68 7.13 -7.63
C LEU A 141 0.63 6.67 -6.60
N GLY A 142 0.81 6.96 -5.31
CA GLY A 142 -0.14 6.55 -4.27
C GLY A 142 -1.22 7.58 -4.03
N GLU A 143 -2.46 7.16 -3.79
CA GLU A 143 -3.58 8.06 -3.45
C GLU A 143 -3.35 8.80 -2.13
N ALA A 144 -2.70 8.14 -1.19
CA ALA A 144 -2.24 8.70 0.08
C ALA A 144 -0.81 8.25 0.41
N LEU A 145 -0.15 9.03 1.27
CA LEU A 145 1.17 8.72 1.80
C LEU A 145 1.07 8.27 3.25
N ILE A 146 1.57 7.06 3.53
CA ILE A 146 1.74 6.56 4.89
C ILE A 146 3.21 6.70 5.28
N VAL A 147 3.47 7.46 6.35
CA VAL A 147 4.79 7.57 6.96
C VAL A 147 4.79 6.83 8.29
N THR A 148 5.36 5.63 8.30
CA THR A 148 5.26 4.76 9.48
C THR A 148 6.24 5.13 10.58
N GLN A 149 7.40 5.72 10.28
CA GLN A 149 8.31 6.33 11.27
C GLN A 149 9.31 7.24 10.55
N ALA A 150 9.58 8.44 11.08
CA ALA A 150 10.54 9.38 10.50
C ALA A 150 11.08 10.38 11.54
N ASP A 151 12.34 10.76 11.39
CA ASP A 151 12.98 11.84 12.15
C ASP A 151 12.98 13.15 11.36
N LEU A 152 13.08 14.29 12.04
CA LEU A 152 13.02 15.63 11.44
C LEU A 152 14.09 15.90 10.36
N LYS A 153 15.24 15.22 10.42
CA LYS A 153 16.35 15.35 9.45
C LYS A 153 16.49 14.12 8.55
N SER A 154 15.41 13.35 8.38
CA SER A 154 15.42 12.14 7.55
C SER A 154 15.09 12.43 6.09
N GLY A 155 15.57 11.58 5.17
CA GLY A 155 15.22 11.67 3.75
C GLY A 155 13.73 11.47 3.45
N THR A 156 12.99 10.90 4.40
CA THR A 156 11.53 10.75 4.36
C THR A 156 10.80 12.10 4.38
N MET A 157 11.41 13.15 4.94
CA MET A 157 10.84 14.50 4.96
C MET A 157 10.62 15.06 3.54
N HIS A 158 11.46 14.70 2.57
CA HIS A 158 11.21 15.08 1.17
C HIS A 158 9.90 14.47 0.64
N SER A 159 9.60 13.21 0.97
CA SER A 159 8.34 12.57 0.56
C SER A 159 7.13 13.27 1.19
N ILE A 160 7.26 13.67 2.46
CA ILE A 160 6.25 14.47 3.17
C ILE A 160 6.02 15.81 2.47
N GLU A 161 7.09 16.52 2.13
CA GLU A 161 7.00 17.79 1.40
C GLU A 161 6.31 17.64 0.04
N PHE A 162 6.60 16.56 -0.69
CA PHE A 162 5.91 16.26 -1.96
C PHE A 162 4.43 15.99 -1.72
N ALA A 163 4.06 15.20 -0.72
CA ALA A 163 2.66 14.90 -0.43
C ALA A 163 1.87 16.16 -0.07
N LEU A 164 2.45 17.05 0.74
CA LEU A 164 1.85 18.34 1.07
C LEU A 164 1.66 19.23 -0.17
N LYS A 165 2.67 19.30 -1.06
CA LYS A 165 2.57 20.07 -2.32
C LYS A 165 1.52 19.51 -3.27
N MET A 166 1.41 18.19 -3.34
CA MET A 166 0.44 17.46 -4.16
C MET A 166 -0.95 17.38 -3.51
N GLN A 167 -1.12 17.93 -2.30
CA GLN A 167 -2.36 17.86 -1.51
C GLN A 167 -2.83 16.42 -1.27
N LYS A 168 -1.89 15.47 -1.16
CA LYS A 168 -2.20 14.07 -0.84
C LYS A 168 -2.37 13.92 0.68
N PRO A 169 -3.38 13.18 1.14
CA PRO A 169 -3.53 12.84 2.54
C PRO A 169 -2.28 12.15 3.08
N ILE A 170 -1.83 12.56 4.26
CA ILE A 170 -0.70 11.95 4.96
C ILE A 170 -1.22 11.24 6.20
N TYR A 171 -0.87 9.97 6.33
CA TYR A 171 -1.19 9.15 7.49
C TYR A 171 0.08 8.74 8.22
N VAL A 172 0.04 8.68 9.54
CA VAL A 172 1.19 8.29 10.35
C VAL A 172 0.79 7.35 11.47
N LEU A 173 1.72 6.48 11.85
CA LEU A 173 1.56 5.69 13.07
C LEU A 173 1.79 6.58 14.30
N PRO A 174 0.94 6.49 15.34
CA PRO A 174 1.16 7.23 16.58
C PRO A 174 2.39 6.70 17.31
N HIS A 175 3.31 7.60 17.68
CA HIS A 175 4.53 7.25 18.41
C HIS A 175 4.56 7.90 19.78
N ARG A 176 5.35 7.33 20.69
CA ARG A 176 5.62 7.93 22.00
C ARG A 176 6.41 9.23 21.83
N LEU A 177 6.37 10.09 22.85
CA LEU A 177 7.28 11.24 22.93
C LEU A 177 8.73 10.74 22.96
N GLY A 178 9.62 11.42 22.22
CA GLY A 178 11.01 11.01 22.04
C GLY A 178 11.24 9.96 20.96
N GLU A 179 10.18 9.44 20.33
CA GLU A 179 10.24 8.59 19.15
C GLU A 179 9.65 9.32 17.93
N SER A 180 10.16 9.02 16.73
CA SER A 180 9.61 9.48 15.46
C SER A 180 9.24 10.97 15.43
N GLU A 181 10.22 11.83 15.74
CA GLU A 181 9.99 13.27 15.90
C GLU A 181 9.36 13.92 14.67
N GLY A 182 9.64 13.40 13.47
CA GLY A 182 9.07 13.90 12.22
C GLY A 182 7.56 13.60 12.11
N THR A 183 7.12 12.38 12.42
CA THR A 183 5.68 12.05 12.39
C THR A 183 4.91 12.73 13.51
N ASN A 184 5.50 12.81 14.71
CA ASN A 184 4.90 13.52 15.83
C ASN A 184 4.79 15.03 15.55
N TRP A 185 5.79 15.61 14.89
CA TRP A 185 5.72 16.99 14.41
C TRP A 185 4.56 17.19 13.41
N LEU A 186 4.36 16.28 12.45
CA LEU A 186 3.22 16.35 11.52
C LEU A 186 1.87 16.36 12.24
N LEU A 187 1.68 15.47 13.21
CA LEU A 187 0.46 15.43 14.03
C LEU A 187 0.27 16.75 14.80
N SER A 188 1.34 17.27 15.40
CA SER A 188 1.28 18.53 16.16
C SER A 188 0.89 19.75 15.31
N LYS A 189 1.10 19.67 13.99
CA LYS A 189 0.77 20.72 13.02
C LYS A 189 -0.55 20.49 12.30
N GLY A 190 -1.25 19.39 12.58
CA GLY A 190 -2.46 19.01 11.85
C GLY A 190 -2.20 18.69 10.37
N LEU A 191 -0.97 18.31 10.02
CA LEU A 191 -0.56 18.02 8.65
C LEU A 191 -0.69 16.54 8.28
N ALA A 192 -1.02 15.69 9.25
CA ALA A 192 -1.23 14.26 9.05
C ALA A 192 -2.35 13.75 9.95
N THR A 193 -2.95 12.64 9.56
CA THR A 193 -3.97 11.91 10.33
C THR A 193 -3.31 10.69 11.01
N PRO A 194 -3.53 10.51 12.33
CA PRO A 194 -3.00 9.34 13.03
C PRO A 194 -3.78 8.07 12.65
N LEU A 195 -3.06 6.97 12.44
CA LEU A 195 -3.63 5.64 12.24
C LEU A 195 -3.79 4.93 13.59
N TYR A 196 -4.98 5.03 14.18
CA TYR A 196 -5.32 4.32 15.42
C TYR A 196 -5.95 2.94 15.17
N ASP A 197 -6.58 2.77 14.01
CA ASP A 197 -7.26 1.55 13.61
C ASP A 197 -6.87 1.21 12.16
N ILE A 198 -6.03 0.18 12.01
CA ILE A 198 -5.56 -0.29 10.70
C ILE A 198 -6.71 -0.89 9.89
N ASP A 199 -7.65 -1.58 10.52
CA ASP A 199 -8.74 -2.26 9.84
C ASP A 199 -9.74 -1.25 9.28
N ALA A 200 -10.08 -0.22 10.06
CA ALA A 200 -10.91 0.88 9.58
C ALA A 200 -10.25 1.64 8.42
N PHE A 201 -8.92 1.84 8.48
CA PHE A 201 -8.18 2.46 7.40
C PHE A 201 -8.20 1.61 6.13
N VAL A 202 -7.93 0.30 6.24
CA VAL A 202 -7.94 -0.64 5.12
C VAL A 202 -9.34 -0.72 4.50
N ALA A 203 -10.41 -0.70 5.29
CA ALA A 203 -11.78 -0.69 4.77
C ALA A 203 -12.12 0.58 3.97
N HIS A 204 -11.46 1.71 4.23
CA HIS A 204 -11.66 2.94 3.49
C HIS A 204 -10.96 2.96 2.12
N PHE A 205 -9.73 2.41 2.05
CA PHE A 205 -8.90 2.41 0.83
C PHE A 205 -9.01 1.14 0.01
N GLY A 206 -9.40 0.04 0.63
CA GLY A 206 -9.79 -1.17 -0.05
C GLY A 206 -11.09 -0.92 -0.79
N HIS A 207 -11.02 -0.61 -2.08
CA HIS A 207 -12.10 -0.98 -3.00
C HIS A 207 -12.10 -2.49 -3.09
N VAL A 208 -12.64 -3.12 -2.04
CA VAL A 208 -13.03 -4.50 -2.13
C VAL A 208 -14.24 -4.47 -3.05
N ASP A 209 -13.99 -4.61 -4.36
CA ASP A 209 -14.73 -5.59 -5.11
C ASP A 209 -14.49 -6.92 -4.38
N ILE A 210 -15.16 -7.09 -3.24
CA ILE A 210 -15.53 -8.41 -2.77
C ILE A 210 -16.21 -8.94 -4.03
N PRO A 211 -15.81 -10.09 -4.58
CA PRO A 211 -16.64 -10.74 -5.58
C PRO A 211 -18.03 -10.76 -4.97
N SER A 212 -18.88 -9.86 -5.45
CA SER A 212 -20.21 -9.63 -4.96
C SER A 212 -20.94 -10.84 -5.45
N LYS A 213 -20.95 -11.83 -4.55
CA LYS A 213 -21.71 -13.06 -4.48
C LYS A 213 -21.00 -13.93 -3.43
N ASP A 214 -21.10 -13.52 -2.15
CA ASP A 214 -20.94 -14.48 -1.06
C ASP A 214 -22.03 -15.54 -1.31
N ASP A 215 -21.62 -16.77 -1.66
CA ASP A 215 -22.53 -17.86 -1.98
C ASP A 215 -23.59 -18.06 -0.89
N PHE A 216 -23.25 -17.73 0.37
CA PHE A 216 -24.19 -17.75 1.47
C PHE A 216 -25.26 -16.65 1.36
N LEU A 217 -24.91 -15.41 0.98
CA LEU A 217 -25.88 -14.34 0.79
C LEU A 217 -26.79 -14.61 -0.43
N ILE A 218 -26.23 -15.15 -1.52
CA ILE A 218 -27.03 -15.62 -2.67
C ILE A 218 -28.00 -16.71 -2.24
N TYR A 219 -27.51 -17.66 -1.44
CA TYR A 219 -28.33 -18.73 -0.91
C TYR A 219 -29.42 -18.18 0.01
N CYS A 220 -29.12 -17.18 0.85
CA CYS A 220 -30.10 -16.53 1.72
C CYS A 220 -31.18 -15.76 0.94
N ASP A 221 -30.88 -15.21 -0.24
CA ASP A 221 -31.89 -14.57 -1.11
C ASP A 221 -32.99 -15.56 -1.56
N THR A 222 -32.72 -16.87 -1.54
CA THR A 222 -33.73 -17.92 -1.81
C THR A 222 -34.69 -18.17 -0.64
N HIS A 223 -34.51 -17.47 0.49
CA HIS A 223 -35.27 -17.63 1.74
C HIS A 223 -35.27 -19.08 2.26
N PRO A 224 -34.07 -19.69 2.45
CA PRO A 224 -33.94 -21.09 2.85
C PRO A 224 -34.40 -21.29 4.30
N LEU A 225 -34.73 -22.55 4.64
CA LEU A 225 -34.96 -22.92 6.02
C LEU A 225 -33.66 -22.81 6.82
N TYR A 226 -33.76 -22.33 8.06
CA TYR A 226 -32.59 -22.17 8.93
C TYR A 226 -31.80 -23.46 9.10
N LEU A 227 -32.49 -24.59 9.23
CA LEU A 227 -31.85 -25.90 9.39
C LEU A 227 -31.07 -26.34 8.13
N GLU A 228 -31.58 -26.03 6.94
CA GLU A 228 -30.90 -26.34 5.67
C GLU A 228 -29.66 -25.45 5.50
N ALA A 229 -29.78 -24.18 5.88
CA ALA A 229 -28.66 -23.25 5.88
C ALA A 229 -27.56 -23.62 6.88
N VAL A 230 -27.91 -24.07 8.08
CA VAL A 230 -26.93 -24.55 9.08
C VAL A 230 -26.26 -25.84 8.61
N ALA A 231 -27.00 -26.74 7.94
CA ALA A 231 -26.40 -27.96 7.38
C ALA A 231 -25.41 -27.66 6.24
N THR A 232 -25.70 -26.63 5.43
CA THR A 232 -24.91 -26.30 4.23
C THR A 232 -23.77 -25.32 4.53
N PHE A 233 -23.99 -24.37 5.44
CA PHE A 233 -23.11 -23.25 5.75
C PHE A 233 -22.97 -22.98 7.28
N PRO A 234 -22.58 -23.96 8.10
CA PRO A 234 -22.68 -23.89 9.56
C PRO A 234 -21.92 -22.72 10.19
N GLN A 235 -20.71 -22.42 9.71
CA GLN A 235 -19.89 -21.33 10.24
C GLN A 235 -20.41 -19.94 9.81
N LYS A 236 -20.89 -19.83 8.56
CA LYS A 236 -21.39 -18.58 7.99
C LYS A 236 -22.72 -18.15 8.60
N VAL A 237 -23.62 -19.10 8.89
CA VAL A 237 -24.88 -18.79 9.59
C VAL A 237 -24.57 -18.14 10.95
N PHE A 238 -23.69 -18.75 11.75
CA PHE A 238 -23.31 -18.23 13.05
C PHE A 238 -22.62 -16.86 12.94
N GLU A 239 -21.65 -16.72 12.04
CA GLU A 239 -20.94 -15.47 11.80
C GLU A 239 -21.90 -14.32 11.44
N TYR A 240 -22.80 -14.55 10.47
CA TYR A 240 -23.71 -13.53 9.97
C TYR A 240 -24.82 -13.19 10.97
N GLU A 241 -25.26 -14.15 11.79
CA GLU A 241 -26.18 -13.91 12.90
C GLU A 241 -25.53 -13.05 13.99
N CYS A 242 -24.28 -13.34 14.37
CA CYS A 242 -23.52 -12.51 15.33
C CYS A 242 -23.26 -11.09 14.80
N LEU A 243 -23.06 -10.95 13.50
CA LEU A 243 -22.88 -9.65 12.83
C LEU A 243 -24.21 -8.91 12.57
N GLY A 244 -25.36 -9.53 12.84
CA GLY A 244 -26.68 -8.94 12.59
C GLY A 244 -27.03 -8.76 11.11
N LYS A 245 -26.34 -9.47 10.21
CA LYS A 245 -26.55 -9.40 8.74
C LYS A 245 -27.70 -10.28 8.25
N ILE A 246 -28.17 -11.21 9.09
CA ILE A 246 -29.30 -12.08 8.82
C ILE A 246 -30.22 -12.14 10.05
N ALA A 247 -31.50 -12.37 9.81
CA ALA A 247 -32.51 -12.62 10.83
C ALA A 247 -33.27 -13.91 10.52
N VAL A 248 -33.71 -14.61 11.57
CA VAL A 248 -34.55 -15.80 11.45
C VAL A 248 -36.00 -15.43 11.73
N GLU A 249 -36.82 -15.40 10.68
CA GLU A 249 -38.26 -15.12 10.76
C GLU A 249 -39.04 -16.36 10.32
N ASN A 250 -39.93 -16.87 11.18
CA ASN A 250 -40.74 -18.07 10.90
C ASN A 250 -39.93 -19.29 10.44
N GLY A 251 -38.73 -19.48 11.01
CA GLY A 251 -37.84 -20.60 10.69
C GLY A 251 -37.07 -20.48 9.38
N ARG A 252 -37.13 -19.33 8.70
CA ARG A 252 -36.38 -19.03 7.47
C ARG A 252 -35.37 -17.92 7.71
N ILE A 253 -34.27 -17.98 6.97
CA ILE A 253 -33.27 -16.91 6.97
C ILE A 253 -33.71 -15.79 6.03
N LYS A 254 -33.52 -14.55 6.48
CA LYS A 254 -33.75 -13.31 5.74
C LYS A 254 -32.54 -12.40 5.93
N CYS A 255 -32.01 -11.85 4.84
CA CYS A 255 -30.96 -10.84 4.88
C CYS A 255 -31.50 -9.54 5.50
N VAL A 256 -30.71 -8.90 6.35
CA VAL A 256 -31.05 -7.64 7.05
C VAL A 256 -30.24 -6.48 6.50
#